data_AF-A0A8S3JCC1-F1
#
_entry.id   AF-A0A8S3JCC1-F1
#
_cell.length_a   1.000
_cell.length_b   1.000
_cell.length_c   1.000
_cell.angle_alpha   90.00
_cell.angle_beta   90.00
_cell.angle_gamma   90.00
#
_symmetry.space_group_name_H-M   'P 1'
#
loop_
_entity.id
_entity.type
_entity.pdbx_description
1 polymer ?
#
loop_
_entity_poly.entity_id
_entity_poly.type
_entity_poly.pdbx_seq_one_letter_code
_entity_poly.pdbx_strand_id
1 'polypeptide(L)'
;SLASFLFRRNTGALKRDVTRAIQGIRKLADELCHVPSAKTSKSNVTLLTTEENESLIDGLKRLFDSSDYDDQVRLLTLSPPTWGRVQIENFFLCNEWQSRRALEIRGSFGTLATPTNFSGNPRINPLLVDEIQAFYQEDIISRQTSNKKDVIHVKKQPIPVRFMNFTVGQAYAVFLKKLKDRDSLESVSRGMFYSLKPK
;
A
#
# COMPACT_ATOMS: atom_id res chain seq x y z
N SER A 1 39.13 -0.99 -45.60
CA SER A 1 38.04 -0.01 -45.78
C SER A 1 38.03 0.94 -44.59
N LEU A 2 37.94 2.25 -44.82
CA LEU A 2 37.88 3.30 -43.78
C LEU A 2 36.76 3.07 -42.74
N ALA A 3 35.70 2.35 -43.15
CA ALA A 3 34.56 2.00 -42.31
C ALA A 3 34.91 1.04 -41.14
N SER A 4 35.82 0.08 -41.33
CA SER A 4 36.17 -0.89 -40.26
C SER A 4 37.03 -0.26 -39.16
N PHE A 5 37.78 0.79 -39.49
CA PHE A 5 38.60 1.53 -38.52
C PHE A 5 37.75 2.45 -37.65
N LEU A 6 36.76 3.15 -38.23
CA LEU A 6 35.81 3.98 -37.50
C LEU A 6 34.90 3.14 -36.57
N PHE A 7 34.48 1.95 -37.02
CA PHE A 7 33.65 1.05 -36.20
C PHE A 7 34.39 0.48 -34.97
N ARG A 8 35.67 0.11 -35.12
CA ARG A 8 36.52 -0.28 -33.98
C ARG A 8 36.77 0.86 -33.00
N ARG A 9 36.92 2.10 -33.49
CA ARG A 9 37.15 3.27 -32.64
C ARG A 9 35.91 3.64 -31.82
N ASN A 10 34.72 3.55 -32.43
CA ASN A 10 33.44 3.81 -31.75
C ASN A 10 33.11 2.77 -30.67
N THR A 11 33.36 1.48 -30.95
CA THR A 11 33.13 0.41 -29.96
C THR A 11 34.10 0.46 -28.78
N GLY A 12 35.34 0.92 -28.98
CA GLY A 12 36.31 1.13 -27.92
C GLY A 12 36.02 2.35 -27.03
N ALA A 13 35.43 3.42 -27.59
CA ALA A 13 34.95 4.56 -26.82
C ALA A 13 33.76 4.17 -25.92
N LEU A 14 32.76 3.51 -26.50
CA LEU A 14 31.57 3.05 -25.78
C LEU A 14 31.91 2.10 -24.63
N LYS A 15 32.85 1.16 -24.84
CA LYS A 15 33.31 0.27 -23.76
C LYS A 15 33.91 1.02 -22.59
N ARG A 16 34.73 2.05 -22.84
CA ARG A 16 35.36 2.86 -21.78
C ARG A 16 34.33 3.66 -20.98
N ASP A 17 33.33 4.21 -21.66
CA ASP A 17 32.27 4.99 -20.99
C ASP A 17 31.37 4.09 -20.14
N VAL A 18 31.04 2.88 -20.62
CA VAL A 18 30.33 1.87 -19.82
C VAL A 18 31.15 1.44 -18.60
N THR A 19 32.44 1.18 -18.75
CA THR A 19 33.30 0.82 -17.59
C THR A 19 33.37 1.96 -16.57
N ARG A 20 33.49 3.21 -17.03
CA ARG A 20 33.51 4.39 -16.14
C ARG A 20 32.18 4.54 -15.38
N ALA A 21 31.05 4.32 -16.05
CA ALA A 21 29.73 4.36 -15.43
C ALA A 21 29.57 3.28 -14.35
N ILE A 22 29.97 2.04 -14.64
CA ILE A 22 29.93 0.93 -13.67
C ILE A 22 30.80 1.23 -12.45
N GLN A 23 31.98 1.82 -12.64
CA GLN A 23 32.89 2.16 -11.56
C GLN A 23 32.36 3.32 -10.70
N GLY A 24 31.67 4.29 -11.31
CA GLY A 24 30.96 5.36 -10.58
C GLY A 24 29.79 4.84 -9.74
N ILE A 25 29.01 3.89 -10.27
CA ILE A 25 27.90 3.26 -9.54
C ILE A 25 28.41 2.46 -8.34
N ARG A 26 29.51 1.71 -8.49
CA ARG A 26 30.14 0.98 -7.37
C ARG A 26 30.59 1.92 -6.26
N LYS A 27 31.23 3.04 -6.62
CA LYS A 27 31.70 4.02 -5.64
C LYS A 27 30.54 4.68 -4.87
N LEU A 28 29.46 5.03 -5.57
CA LEU A 28 28.23 5.54 -4.93
C LEU A 28 27.55 4.49 -4.06
N ALA A 29 27.56 3.22 -4.47
CA ALA A 29 27.04 2.12 -3.66
C ALA A 29 27.86 1.93 -2.37
N ASP A 30 29.19 2.01 -2.46
CA ASP A 30 30.06 1.94 -1.28
C ASP A 30 29.86 3.15 -0.34
N GLU A 31 29.62 4.34 -0.88
CA GLU A 31 29.29 5.56 -0.10
C GLU A 31 27.89 5.47 0.55
N LEU A 32 26.91 4.83 -0.10
CA LEU A 32 25.56 4.62 0.45
C LEU A 32 25.50 3.44 1.44
N CYS A 33 26.36 2.43 1.28
CA CYS A 33 26.45 1.28 2.17
C CYS A 33 27.33 1.53 3.41
N HIS A 34 28.05 2.67 3.47
CA HIS A 34 28.70 3.12 4.70
C HIS A 34 27.67 3.74 5.66
N VAL A 35 26.77 2.90 6.16
CA VAL A 35 26.09 3.18 7.42
C VAL A 35 27.20 3.32 8.45
N PRO A 36 27.35 4.46 9.15
CA PRO A 36 28.32 4.53 10.24
C PRO A 36 27.94 3.43 11.21
N SER A 37 28.80 2.41 11.29
CA SER A 37 28.69 1.33 12.26
C SER A 37 28.50 2.01 13.60
N ALA A 38 27.29 1.92 14.13
CA ALA A 38 26.94 2.48 15.42
C ALA A 38 28.00 1.98 16.39
N LYS A 39 28.74 2.93 16.98
CA LYS A 39 29.68 2.65 18.06
C LYS A 39 28.96 1.71 19.01
N THR A 40 29.43 0.48 19.09
CA THR A 40 28.95 -0.53 20.04
C THR A 40 29.22 0.03 21.43
N SER A 41 28.20 0.72 21.97
CA SER A 41 28.03 0.89 23.39
C SER A 41 28.23 -0.50 23.99
N LYS A 42 29.21 -0.65 24.87
CA LYS A 42 29.35 -1.85 25.69
C LYS A 42 28.08 -1.93 26.53
N SER A 43 27.07 -2.63 26.02
CA SER A 43 25.90 -2.98 26.79
C SER A 43 26.39 -3.87 27.91
N ASN A 44 26.24 -3.41 29.14
CA ASN A 44 26.30 -4.32 30.28
C ASN A 44 25.10 -5.26 30.12
N VAL A 45 25.32 -6.40 29.46
CA VAL A 45 24.28 -7.41 29.24
C VAL A 45 24.04 -8.09 30.58
N THR A 46 23.10 -7.55 31.35
CA THR A 46 22.55 -8.24 32.52
C THR A 46 21.66 -9.35 31.99
N LEU A 47 22.12 -10.60 32.11
CA LEU A 47 21.31 -11.77 31.82
C LEU A 47 20.25 -11.90 32.92
N LEU A 48 18.98 -11.92 32.51
CA LEU A 48 17.87 -12.21 33.42
C LEU A 48 17.98 -13.65 33.92
N THR A 49 17.69 -13.84 35.21
CA THR A 49 17.53 -15.18 35.78
C THR A 49 16.31 -15.87 35.18
N THR A 50 16.22 -17.20 35.34
CA THR A 50 15.05 -17.97 34.88
C THR A 50 13.76 -17.50 35.55
N GLU A 51 13.81 -17.19 36.85
CA GLU A 51 12.68 -16.70 37.63
C GLU A 51 12.17 -15.33 37.13
N GLU A 52 13.09 -14.41 36.82
CA GLU A 52 12.74 -13.10 36.26
C GLU A 52 12.12 -13.22 34.86
N ASN A 53 12.62 -14.16 34.04
CA ASN A 53 12.05 -14.43 32.72
C ASN A 53 10.64 -15.01 32.81
N GLU A 54 10.41 -15.96 33.71
CA GLU A 54 9.08 -16.54 33.95
C GLU A 54 8.11 -15.48 34.46
N SER A 55 8.54 -14.64 35.41
CA SER A 55 7.74 -13.54 35.93
C SER A 55 7.37 -12.53 34.84
N LEU A 56 8.30 -12.20 33.94
CA LEU A 56 8.04 -11.29 32.82
C LEU A 56 7.05 -11.90 31.82
N ILE A 57 7.21 -13.18 31.48
CA ILE A 57 6.32 -13.90 30.55
C ILE A 57 4.91 -13.99 31.14
N ASP A 58 4.78 -14.32 32.42
CA ASP A 58 3.50 -14.38 33.11
C ASP A 58 2.83 -13.01 33.18
N GLY A 59 3.59 -11.95 33.45
CA GLY A 59 3.11 -10.57 33.40
C GLY A 59 2.57 -10.21 32.01
N LEU A 60 3.27 -10.62 30.95
CA LEU A 60 2.85 -10.38 29.57
C LEU A 60 1.56 -11.14 29.22
N LYS A 61 1.42 -12.39 29.65
CA LYS A 61 0.20 -13.18 29.45
C LYS A 61 -1.00 -12.58 30.20
N ARG A 62 -0.81 -12.18 31.45
CA ARG A 62 -1.86 -11.49 32.22
C ARG A 62 -2.30 -10.18 31.57
N LEU A 63 -1.34 -9.40 31.05
CA LEU A 63 -1.64 -8.17 30.32
C LEU A 63 -2.43 -8.46 29.05
N PHE A 64 -2.04 -9.50 28.30
CA PHE A 64 -2.77 -9.95 27.11
C PHE A 64 -4.22 -10.35 27.44
N ASP A 65 -4.43 -11.15 28.49
CA ASP A 65 -5.75 -11.61 28.90
C ASP A 65 -6.67 -10.47 29.35
N SER A 66 -6.11 -9.41 29.97
CA SER A 66 -6.88 -8.24 30.42
C SER A 66 -7.09 -7.16 29.34
N SER A 67 -6.43 -7.28 28.18
CA SER A 67 -6.45 -6.26 27.13
C SER A 67 -7.64 -6.43 26.19
N ASP A 68 -7.97 -5.37 25.45
CA ASP A 68 -8.95 -5.43 24.36
C ASP A 68 -8.37 -6.12 23.11
N TYR A 69 -9.19 -6.36 22.10
CA TYR A 69 -8.78 -7.10 20.90
C TYR A 69 -7.60 -6.44 20.17
N ASP A 70 -7.61 -5.11 20.05
CA ASP A 70 -6.59 -4.36 19.33
C ASP A 70 -5.25 -4.39 20.08
N ASP A 71 -5.27 -4.19 21.40
CA ASP A 71 -4.06 -4.29 22.22
C ASP A 71 -3.57 -5.74 22.33
N GLN A 72 -4.44 -6.73 22.37
CA GLN A 72 -4.07 -8.15 22.27
C GLN A 72 -3.26 -8.41 21.00
N VAL A 73 -3.78 -8.02 19.83
CA VAL A 73 -3.08 -8.18 18.55
C VAL A 73 -1.75 -7.43 18.54
N ARG A 74 -1.71 -6.24 19.12
CA ARG A 74 -0.48 -5.45 19.27
C ARG A 74 0.55 -6.14 20.16
N LEU A 75 0.14 -6.71 21.28
CA LEU A 75 1.01 -7.44 22.21
C LEU A 75 1.60 -8.70 21.54
N LEU A 76 0.83 -9.42 20.72
CA LEU A 76 1.32 -10.59 19.98
C LEU A 76 2.49 -10.25 19.03
N THR A 77 2.65 -8.99 18.61
CA THR A 77 3.80 -8.57 17.78
C THR A 77 5.14 -8.63 18.52
N LEU A 78 5.13 -8.71 19.86
CA LEU A 78 6.33 -8.93 20.70
C LEU A 78 6.87 -10.36 20.59
N SER A 79 6.10 -11.28 20.03
CA SER A 79 6.54 -12.66 19.81
C SER A 79 7.86 -12.67 19.01
N PRO A 80 8.75 -13.63 19.26
CA PRO A 80 9.99 -13.77 18.50
C PRO A 80 9.77 -13.74 16.98
N PRO A 81 10.67 -13.12 16.20
CA PRO A 81 10.53 -13.01 14.75
C PRO A 81 10.58 -14.36 14.05
N THR A 82 11.23 -15.36 14.68
CA THR A 82 11.30 -16.75 14.22
C THR A 82 10.00 -17.52 14.43
N TRP A 83 9.06 -17.01 15.23
CA TRP A 83 7.81 -17.70 15.50
C TRP A 83 6.81 -17.54 14.37
N GLY A 84 6.22 -18.67 13.97
CA GLY A 84 5.07 -18.73 13.07
C GLY A 84 3.73 -18.64 13.80
N ARG A 85 2.63 -18.66 13.04
CA ARG A 85 1.26 -18.51 13.55
C ARG A 85 0.92 -19.50 14.67
N VAL A 86 1.17 -20.79 14.43
CA VAL A 86 0.84 -21.88 15.35
C VAL A 86 1.59 -21.76 16.69
N GLN A 87 2.84 -21.29 16.66
CA GLN A 87 3.62 -21.12 17.89
C GLN A 87 3.06 -19.99 18.75
N ILE A 88 2.70 -18.87 18.12
CA ILE A 88 2.08 -17.72 18.79
C ILE A 88 0.72 -18.11 19.37
N GLU A 89 -0.09 -18.84 18.58
CA GLU A 89 -1.39 -19.34 18.98
C GLU A 89 -1.30 -20.21 20.24
N ASN A 90 -0.43 -21.22 20.22
CA ASN A 90 -0.28 -22.13 21.36
C ASN A 90 0.32 -21.46 22.60
N PHE A 91 1.20 -20.47 22.43
CA PHE A 91 1.86 -19.80 23.55
C PHE A 91 0.94 -18.84 24.30
N PHE A 92 0.14 -18.06 23.56
CA PHE A 92 -0.81 -17.06 24.10
C PHE A 92 -2.25 -17.56 24.19
N LEU A 93 -2.54 -18.79 23.72
CA LEU A 93 -3.90 -19.35 23.62
C LEU A 93 -4.89 -18.41 22.90
N CYS A 94 -4.40 -17.75 21.85
CA CYS A 94 -5.16 -16.77 21.07
C CYS A 94 -5.83 -17.40 19.84
N ASN A 95 -6.67 -16.66 19.12
CA ASN A 95 -7.29 -17.14 17.89
C ASN A 95 -6.31 -17.07 16.70
N GLU A 96 -6.42 -17.99 15.73
CA GLU A 96 -5.61 -18.01 14.50
C GLU A 96 -5.62 -16.65 13.77
N TRP A 97 -6.76 -15.98 13.74
CA TRP A 97 -6.89 -14.66 13.14
C TRP A 97 -6.03 -13.59 13.84
N GLN A 98 -5.93 -13.63 15.17
CA GLN A 98 -5.12 -12.68 15.94
C GLN A 98 -3.63 -12.91 15.68
N SER A 99 -3.18 -14.17 15.70
CA SER A 99 -1.77 -14.50 15.42
C SER A 99 -1.38 -14.15 13.99
N ARG A 100 -2.25 -14.42 13.00
CA ARG A 100 -2.05 -13.97 11.62
C ARG A 100 -1.94 -12.45 11.54
N ARG A 101 -2.88 -11.73 12.15
CA ARG A 101 -2.94 -10.26 12.08
C ARG A 101 -1.71 -9.61 12.71
N ALA A 102 -1.24 -10.15 13.83
CA ALA A 102 -0.02 -9.69 14.50
C ALA A 102 1.22 -9.85 13.59
N LEU A 103 1.35 -10.95 12.86
CA LEU A 103 2.46 -11.14 11.91
C LEU A 103 2.42 -10.12 10.76
N GLU A 104 1.24 -9.84 10.21
CA GLU A 104 1.05 -8.83 9.16
C GLU A 104 1.44 -7.43 9.65
N ILE A 105 1.00 -7.06 10.86
CA ILE A 105 1.32 -5.79 11.50
C ILE A 105 2.82 -5.69 11.79
N ARG A 106 3.42 -6.73 12.36
CA ARG A 106 4.87 -6.78 12.64
C ARG A 106 5.69 -6.61 11.37
N GLY A 107 5.30 -7.26 10.27
CA GLY A 107 5.99 -7.15 8.99
C GLY A 107 5.85 -5.78 8.32
N SER A 108 4.72 -5.10 8.52
CA SER A 108 4.42 -3.83 7.85
C SER A 108 4.84 -2.60 8.66
N PHE A 109 4.65 -2.64 9.98
CA PHE A 109 4.74 -1.48 10.88
C PHE A 109 5.70 -1.69 12.06
N GLY A 110 6.16 -2.92 12.29
CA GLY A 110 7.09 -3.27 13.37
C GLY A 110 6.43 -3.73 14.67
N THR A 111 7.24 -3.88 15.71
CA THR A 111 6.82 -4.37 17.03
C THR A 111 6.04 -3.30 17.81
N LEU A 112 4.98 -3.72 18.50
CA LEU A 112 4.01 -2.88 19.22
C LEU A 112 3.33 -1.82 18.35
N ALA A 113 3.27 -2.02 17.03
CA ALA A 113 2.49 -1.17 16.15
C ALA A 113 0.99 -1.36 16.41
N THR A 114 0.26 -0.24 16.41
CA THR A 114 -1.20 -0.26 16.57
C THR A 114 -1.85 -0.87 15.33
N PRO A 115 -2.81 -1.79 15.50
CA PRO A 115 -3.59 -2.26 14.37
C PRO A 115 -4.32 -1.05 13.78
N THR A 116 -3.92 -0.64 12.57
CA THR A 116 -4.69 0.35 11.82
C THR A 116 -5.96 -0.36 11.37
N ASN A 117 -6.99 -0.33 12.20
CA ASN A 117 -8.34 -0.56 11.76
C ASN A 117 -8.64 0.59 10.80
N PHE A 118 -8.64 0.30 9.50
CA PHE A 118 -9.14 1.25 8.51
C PHE A 118 -10.63 1.40 8.81
N SER A 119 -10.97 2.33 9.71
CA SER A 119 -12.35 2.69 10.00
C SER A 119 -12.85 3.55 8.84
N GLY A 120 -13.21 2.87 7.75
CA GLY A 120 -13.68 3.50 6.53
C GLY A 120 -13.55 2.58 5.32
N ASN A 121 -14.25 2.93 4.25
CA ASN A 121 -14.03 2.30 2.96
C ASN A 121 -12.53 2.41 2.61
N PRO A 122 -11.91 1.33 2.07
CA PRO A 122 -10.51 1.37 1.66
C PRO A 122 -10.26 2.60 0.80
N ARG A 123 -9.10 3.26 1.01
CA ARG A 123 -8.73 4.42 0.19
C ARG A 123 -8.70 3.99 -1.27
N ILE A 124 -9.65 4.52 -2.01
CA ILE A 124 -9.79 4.24 -3.43
C ILE A 124 -8.55 4.77 -4.14
N ASN A 125 -8.04 3.99 -5.10
CA ASN A 125 -7.00 4.45 -5.99
C ASN A 125 -7.45 5.74 -6.71
N PRO A 126 -6.78 6.88 -6.52
CA PRO A 126 -7.23 8.15 -7.11
C PRO A 126 -7.29 8.08 -8.64
N LEU A 127 -6.40 7.30 -9.28
CA LEU A 127 -6.41 7.11 -10.73
C LEU A 127 -7.72 6.46 -11.21
N LEU A 128 -8.22 5.48 -10.46
CA LEU A 128 -9.48 4.80 -10.77
C LEU A 128 -10.68 5.73 -10.58
N VAL A 129 -10.63 6.64 -9.60
CA VAL A 129 -11.66 7.67 -9.43
C VAL A 129 -11.70 8.59 -10.64
N ASP A 130 -10.54 9.07 -11.07
CA ASP A 130 -10.43 9.97 -12.22
C ASP A 130 -10.91 9.28 -13.50
N GLU A 131 -10.60 7.99 -13.69
CA GLU A 131 -11.12 7.20 -14.81
C GLU A 131 -12.64 7.05 -14.79
N ILE A 132 -13.23 6.77 -13.63
CA ILE A 132 -14.69 6.67 -13.49
C ILE A 132 -15.36 8.03 -13.75
N GLN A 133 -14.78 9.12 -13.25
CA GLN A 133 -15.29 10.46 -13.50
C GLN A 133 -15.18 10.85 -14.98
N ALA A 134 -14.05 10.54 -15.62
CA ALA A 134 -13.85 10.74 -17.06
C ALA A 134 -14.86 9.92 -17.87
N PHE A 135 -15.13 8.67 -17.47
CA PHE A 135 -16.15 7.83 -18.11
C PHE A 135 -17.54 8.46 -18.05
N TYR A 136 -17.92 9.04 -16.89
CA TYR A 136 -19.20 9.74 -16.78
C TYR A 136 -19.26 11.02 -17.64
N GLN A 137 -18.13 11.65 -17.95
CA GLN A 137 -18.07 12.85 -18.78
C GLN A 137 -18.15 12.55 -20.28
N GLU A 138 -18.03 11.30 -20.71
CA GLU A 138 -18.19 10.92 -22.11
C GLU A 138 -19.62 11.23 -22.60
N ASP A 139 -19.75 11.90 -23.74
CA ASP A 139 -21.04 12.34 -24.29
C ASP A 139 -22.01 11.20 -24.58
N ILE A 140 -21.48 10.00 -24.83
CA ILE A 140 -22.26 8.77 -25.00
C ILE A 140 -22.95 8.43 -23.68
N ILE A 141 -22.29 8.62 -22.55
CA ILE A 141 -22.74 8.22 -21.21
C ILE A 141 -23.61 9.29 -20.56
N SER A 142 -23.17 10.55 -20.61
CA SER A 142 -23.94 11.69 -20.10
C SER A 142 -23.80 12.89 -21.02
N ARG A 143 -24.87 13.67 -21.16
CA ARG A 143 -24.87 14.91 -21.95
C ARG A 143 -25.10 16.12 -21.06
N GLN A 144 -24.41 17.21 -21.37
CA GLN A 144 -24.70 18.52 -20.80
C GLN A 144 -25.68 19.26 -21.71
N THR A 145 -26.80 19.74 -21.17
CA THR A 145 -27.73 20.55 -21.96
C THR A 145 -27.27 22.01 -21.96
N SER A 146 -27.47 22.69 -23.09
CA SER A 146 -27.18 24.14 -23.21
C SER A 146 -28.32 25.02 -22.64
N ASN A 147 -29.31 24.41 -21.99
CA ASN A 147 -30.53 25.10 -21.59
C ASN A 147 -30.32 25.80 -20.25
N LYS A 148 -30.67 27.10 -20.17
CA LYS A 148 -30.52 27.89 -18.94
C LYS A 148 -31.33 27.36 -17.75
N LYS A 149 -32.39 26.58 -18.02
CA LYS A 149 -33.23 25.94 -17.00
C LYS A 149 -32.55 24.73 -16.33
N ASP A 150 -31.54 24.16 -16.97
CA ASP A 150 -30.85 22.95 -16.50
C ASP A 150 -29.52 23.33 -15.81
N VAL A 151 -29.57 24.38 -14.98
CA VAL A 151 -28.41 24.91 -14.25
C VAL A 151 -28.77 25.02 -12.78
N ILE A 152 -28.04 24.29 -11.93
CA ILE A 152 -28.20 24.33 -10.47
C ILE A 152 -27.20 25.33 -9.91
N HIS A 153 -27.62 26.14 -8.94
CA HIS A 153 -26.73 27.09 -8.29
C HIS A 153 -26.22 26.52 -6.97
N VAL A 154 -24.94 26.16 -6.92
CA VAL A 154 -24.29 25.73 -5.69
C VAL A 154 -23.35 26.84 -5.24
N LYS A 155 -23.56 27.37 -4.03
CA LYS A 155 -22.76 28.50 -3.48
C LYS A 155 -22.68 29.71 -4.43
N LYS A 156 -23.79 30.04 -5.12
CA LYS A 156 -23.90 31.11 -6.12
C LYS A 156 -23.11 30.91 -7.42
N GLN A 157 -22.50 29.73 -7.63
CA GLN A 157 -21.91 29.37 -8.91
C GLN A 157 -22.89 28.54 -9.74
N PRO A 158 -23.13 28.90 -11.01
CA PRO A 158 -23.99 28.10 -11.91
C PRO A 158 -23.23 26.83 -12.32
N ILE A 159 -23.76 25.67 -11.93
CA ILE A 159 -23.27 24.36 -12.34
C ILE A 159 -24.29 23.76 -13.33
N PRO A 160 -23.91 23.51 -14.59
CA PRO A 160 -24.79 22.89 -15.56
C PRO A 160 -25.04 21.43 -15.21
N VAL A 161 -26.30 21.01 -15.23
CA VAL A 161 -26.69 19.63 -14.92
C VAL A 161 -26.33 18.73 -16.09
N ARG A 162 -25.63 17.63 -15.79
CA ARG A 162 -25.39 16.56 -16.77
C ARG A 162 -26.45 15.48 -16.62
N PHE A 163 -27.13 15.18 -17.72
CA PHE A 163 -28.13 14.13 -17.79
C PHE A 163 -27.48 12.84 -18.27
N MET A 164 -27.71 11.76 -17.53
CA MET A 164 -27.27 10.43 -17.96
C MET A 164 -28.14 9.94 -19.13
N ASN A 165 -27.50 9.47 -20.19
CA ASN A 165 -28.18 8.83 -21.32
C ASN A 165 -28.59 7.38 -20.99
N PHE A 166 -27.92 6.76 -20.01
CA PHE A 166 -28.18 5.40 -19.54
C PHE A 166 -28.62 5.38 -18.09
N THR A 167 -29.28 4.29 -17.69
CA THR A 167 -29.40 3.98 -16.26
C THR A 167 -28.01 3.70 -15.68
N VAL A 168 -27.79 4.03 -14.41
CA VAL A 168 -26.48 3.87 -13.76
C VAL A 168 -25.99 2.41 -13.81
N GLY A 169 -26.91 1.44 -13.77
CA GLY A 169 -26.60 0.02 -13.91
C GLY A 169 -26.14 -0.38 -15.31
N GLN A 170 -26.72 0.19 -16.36
CA GLN A 170 -26.26 -0.01 -17.74
C GLN A 170 -24.89 0.63 -17.96
N ALA A 171 -24.68 1.85 -17.46
CA ALA A 171 -23.39 2.53 -17.51
C ALA A 171 -22.29 1.69 -16.82
N TYR A 172 -22.59 1.10 -15.66
CA TYR A 172 -21.69 0.19 -14.96
C TYR A 172 -21.35 -1.06 -15.78
N ALA A 173 -22.33 -1.67 -16.47
CA ALA A 173 -22.08 -2.83 -17.33
C ALA A 173 -21.16 -2.50 -18.51
N VAL A 174 -21.31 -1.31 -19.11
CA VAL A 174 -20.43 -0.81 -20.18
C VAL A 174 -19.03 -0.54 -19.63
N PHE A 175 -18.93 0.09 -18.46
CA PHE A 175 -17.66 0.36 -17.80
C PHE A 175 -16.89 -0.94 -17.49
N LEU A 176 -17.56 -1.97 -16.98
CA LEU A 176 -16.95 -3.29 -16.75
C LEU A 176 -16.45 -3.96 -18.03
N LYS A 177 -17.13 -3.78 -19.17
CA LYS A 177 -16.62 -4.30 -20.46
C LYS A 177 -15.35 -3.57 -20.86
N LYS A 178 -15.34 -2.24 -20.78
CA LYS A 178 -14.18 -1.39 -21.07
C LYS A 178 -12.96 -1.71 -20.18
N LEU A 179 -13.21 -2.08 -18.92
CA LEU A 179 -12.18 -2.54 -17.99
C LEU A 179 -11.70 -3.97 -18.27
N LYS A 180 -12.53 -4.86 -18.79
CA LYS A 180 -12.09 -6.22 -19.18
C LYS A 180 -11.20 -6.21 -20.42
N ASP A 181 -11.38 -5.23 -21.30
CA ASP A 181 -10.58 -5.07 -22.51
C ASP A 181 -9.18 -4.49 -22.22
N ARG A 182 -8.97 -3.93 -21.02
CA ARG A 182 -7.66 -3.51 -20.51
C ARG A 182 -7.26 -4.48 -19.41
N ASP A 183 -6.19 -5.25 -19.58
CA ASP A 183 -5.68 -6.23 -18.60
C ASP A 183 -5.21 -5.61 -17.24
N SER A 184 -5.72 -4.44 -16.85
CA SER A 184 -5.31 -3.65 -15.69
C SER A 184 -6.42 -3.55 -14.64
N LEU A 185 -6.30 -4.43 -13.64
CA LEU A 185 -6.55 -4.24 -12.21
C LEU A 185 -7.89 -3.72 -11.63
N GLU A 186 -8.13 -4.22 -10.41
CA GLU A 186 -9.10 -3.84 -9.37
C GLU A 186 -10.59 -3.93 -9.73
N SER A 187 -11.28 -4.86 -9.07
CA SER A 187 -12.73 -4.99 -9.19
C SER A 187 -13.42 -3.78 -8.55
N VAL A 188 -13.94 -2.88 -9.37
CA VAL A 188 -14.79 -1.78 -8.91
C VAL A 188 -16.11 -2.38 -8.43
N SER A 189 -16.54 -2.06 -7.21
CA SER A 189 -17.86 -2.47 -6.72
C SER A 189 -18.96 -1.59 -7.30
N ARG A 190 -20.19 -2.12 -7.45
CA ARG A 190 -21.35 -1.36 -7.92
C ARG A 190 -21.61 -0.12 -7.07
N GLY A 191 -21.61 -0.27 -5.74
CA GLY A 191 -21.87 0.84 -4.81
C GLY A 191 -20.87 1.98 -4.99
N MET A 192 -19.60 1.64 -5.13
CA MET A 192 -18.53 2.60 -5.39
C MET A 192 -18.73 3.38 -6.70
N PHE A 193 -19.03 2.67 -7.80
CA PHE A 193 -19.31 3.31 -9.08
C PHE A 193 -20.50 4.29 -9.01
N TYR A 194 -21.51 3.97 -8.19
CA TYR A 194 -22.70 4.78 -8.03
C TYR A 194 -22.42 6.02 -7.17
N SER A 195 -21.58 5.88 -6.14
CA SER A 195 -21.16 6.99 -5.28
C SER A 195 -20.31 8.04 -6.02
N LEU A 196 -19.60 7.64 -7.07
CA LEU A 196 -18.76 8.51 -7.90
C LEU A 196 -19.53 9.22 -9.03
N LYS A 197 -20.86 9.04 -9.11
CA LYS A 197 -21.69 9.73 -10.09
C LYS A 197 -21.60 11.26 -9.87
N PRO A 198 -21.39 12.06 -10.93
CA PRO A 198 -21.47 13.52 -10.85
C PRO A 198 -22.83 13.94 -10.29
N LYS A 199 -22.82 14.88 -9.33
CA LYS A 199 -24.02 15.45 -8.70
C LYS A 199 -24.48 16.70 -9.42
#